data_AF-A0A662FI21-F1
#
_entry.id   AF-A0A662FI21-F1
#
_cell.length_a   1.000
_cell.length_b   1.000
_cell.length_c   1.000
_cell.angle_alpha   90.00
_cell.angle_beta   90.00
_cell.angle_gamma   90.00
#
_symmetry.space_group_name_H-M   'P 1'
#
loop_
_entity.id
_entity.type
_entity.pdbx_description
1 polymer ?
#
loop_
_entity_poly.entity_id
_entity_poly.type
_entity_poly.pdbx_seq_one_letter_code
_entity_poly.pdbx_strand_id
1 'polypeptide(L)'
;MEQKNLRELQAYVKDFVDERNWRTPASDILIHMVEELGEVARNVLKMKNYGGQHTSNSDHNMHEELADVFYLLLKLANESDVDLAEAFSKKMEKNSRRFPPKAKSD
;
A
#
# COMPACT_ATOMS: atom_id res chain seq x y z
N MET A 1 -19.57 -8.10 -0.40
CA MET A 1 -19.43 -6.70 0.06
C MET A 1 -19.27 -5.82 -1.17
N GLU A 2 -19.87 -4.64 -1.18
CA GLU A 2 -19.71 -3.64 -2.23
C GLU A 2 -18.24 -3.17 -2.29
N GLN A 3 -17.67 -3.02 -3.49
CA GLN A 3 -16.29 -2.55 -3.64
C GLN A 3 -16.24 -1.05 -3.33
N LYS A 4 -15.46 -0.68 -2.30
CA LYS A 4 -15.19 0.72 -1.97
C LYS A 4 -14.16 1.33 -2.92
N ASN A 5 -14.36 2.58 -3.34
CA ASN A 5 -13.35 3.36 -4.04
C ASN A 5 -12.25 3.85 -3.09
N LEU A 6 -11.17 4.43 -3.62
CA LEU A 6 -10.01 4.82 -2.81
C LEU A 6 -10.33 5.88 -1.73
N ARG A 7 -11.20 6.85 -2.03
CA ARG A 7 -11.62 7.85 -1.03
C ARG A 7 -12.47 7.22 0.07
N GLU A 8 -13.35 6.29 -0.29
CA GLU A 8 -14.15 5.52 0.68
C GLU A 8 -13.30 4.61 1.56
N LEU A 9 -12.24 4.01 1.02
CA LEU A 9 -11.28 3.22 1.79
C LEU A 9 -10.47 4.11 2.76
N GLN A 10 -9.99 5.26 2.29
CA GLN A 10 -9.27 6.22 3.12
C GLN A 10 -10.16 6.74 4.27
N ALA A 11 -11.42 7.09 3.98
CA ALA A 11 -12.40 7.49 4.98
C ALA A 11 -12.71 6.37 5.98
N TYR A 12 -12.89 5.14 5.49
CA TYR A 12 -13.12 3.98 6.35
C TYR A 12 -11.96 3.73 7.34
N VAL A 13 -10.71 3.88 6.88
CA VAL A 13 -9.54 3.79 7.78
C VAL A 13 -9.53 4.93 8.80
N LYS A 14 -9.91 6.14 8.38
CA LYS A 14 -10.03 7.28 9.29
C LYS A 14 -11.04 6.97 10.40
N ASP A 15 -12.26 6.57 10.04
CA ASP A 15 -13.32 6.27 11.01
C ASP A 15 -12.91 5.15 11.98
N PHE A 16 -12.29 4.08 11.47
CA PHE A 16 -11.78 2.97 12.28
C PHE A 16 -10.76 3.44 13.35
N VAL A 17 -9.87 4.37 12.98
CA VAL A 17 -8.88 4.96 13.89
C VAL A 17 -9.53 5.90 14.91
N ASP A 18 -10.51 6.69 14.48
CA ASP A 18 -11.22 7.68 15.30
C ASP A 18 -12.02 7.01 16.40
N GLU A 19 -12.80 5.98 16.05
CA GLU A 19 -13.60 5.17 16.98
C GLU A 19 -12.79 4.60 18.15
N ARG A 20 -11.49 4.36 17.93
CA ARG A 20 -10.59 3.73 18.89
C ARG A 20 -9.66 4.73 19.58
N ASN A 21 -9.74 6.02 19.25
CA ASN A 21 -8.80 7.04 19.69
C ASN A 21 -7.33 6.67 19.40
N TRP A 22 -7.07 6.04 18.25
CA TRP A 22 -5.74 5.54 17.85
C TRP A 22 -4.96 6.52 16.97
N ARG A 23 -5.13 7.82 17.22
CA ARG A 23 -4.29 8.84 16.56
C ARG A 23 -2.82 8.56 16.87
N THR A 24 -1.99 8.59 15.84
CA THR A 24 -0.58 8.20 15.92
C THR A 24 0.23 9.17 15.08
N PRO A 25 1.35 9.71 15.58
CA PRO A 25 2.19 10.60 14.80
C PRO A 25 2.62 9.98 13.46
N ALA A 26 2.71 10.81 12.41
CA ALA A 26 3.12 10.36 11.07
C ALA A 26 4.48 9.63 11.06
N SER A 27 5.41 10.02 11.94
CA SER A 27 6.71 9.33 12.11
C SER A 27 6.55 7.87 12.50
N ASP A 28 5.64 7.59 13.42
CA ASP A 28 5.48 6.26 14.01
C ASP A 28 4.72 5.36 13.03
N ILE A 29 3.71 5.92 12.34
CA ILE A 29 3.02 5.24 11.23
C ILE A 29 4.03 4.86 10.14
N LEU A 30 4.96 5.76 9.78
CA LEU A 30 5.98 5.50 8.78
C LEU A 30 6.93 4.37 9.21
N ILE A 31 7.36 4.36 10.47
CA ILE A 31 8.23 3.30 11.01
C ILE A 31 7.53 1.94 10.91
N HIS A 32 6.26 1.85 11.32
CA HIS A 32 5.48 0.62 11.22
C HIS A 32 5.31 0.20 9.75
N MET A 33 5.03 1.16 8.85
CA MET A 33 4.88 0.84 7.42
C MET A 33 6.18 0.28 6.81
N VAL A 34 7.34 0.74 7.29
CA VAL A 34 8.65 0.20 6.86
C VAL A 34 8.87 -1.22 7.37
N GLU A 35 8.39 -1.54 8.57
CA GLU A 35 8.42 -2.90 9.13
C GLU A 35 7.62 -3.87 8.25
N GLU A 36 6.35 -3.57 7.95
CA GLU A 36 5.50 -4.41 7.09
C GLU A 36 6.05 -4.51 5.65
N LEU A 37 6.65 -3.43 5.14
CA LEU A 37 7.31 -3.49 3.84
C LEU A 37 8.54 -4.43 3.85
N GLY A 38 9.22 -4.56 4.99
CA GLY A 38 10.28 -5.54 5.21
C GLY A 38 9.78 -6.98 5.17
N GLU A 39 8.60 -7.24 5.74
CA GLU A 39 7.88 -8.52 5.66
C GLU A 39 7.56 -8.89 4.20
N VAL A 40 6.98 -7.93 3.45
CA VAL A 40 6.73 -8.07 2.00
C VAL A 40 8.03 -8.44 1.27
N ALA A 41 9.12 -7.69 1.52
CA ALA A 41 10.40 -7.95 0.87
C ALA A 41 10.93 -9.36 1.16
N ARG A 42 10.82 -9.82 2.42
CA ARG A 42 11.20 -11.17 2.82
C ARG A 42 10.40 -12.23 2.06
N ASN A 43 9.10 -12.04 1.91
CA ASN A 43 8.23 -12.98 1.18
C ASN A 43 8.57 -12.99 -0.32
N VAL A 44 8.81 -11.83 -0.95
CA VAL A 44 9.26 -11.76 -2.35
C VAL A 44 10.58 -12.50 -2.58
N LEU A 45 11.54 -12.40 -1.65
CA LEU A 45 12.82 -13.09 -1.77
C LEU A 45 12.68 -14.61 -1.68
N LYS A 46 11.81 -15.11 -0.80
CA LYS A 46 11.47 -16.54 -0.70
C LYS A 46 10.86 -17.05 -2.01
N MET A 47 9.92 -16.31 -2.60
CA MET A 47 9.28 -16.69 -3.87
C MET A 47 10.28 -16.76 -5.04
N LYS A 48 11.31 -15.90 -5.04
CA LYS A 48 12.35 -15.87 -6.09
C LYS A 48 13.41 -16.96 -5.94
N ASN A 49 13.26 -17.91 -5.01
CA ASN A 49 14.27 -18.95 -4.72
C ASN A 49 15.67 -18.38 -4.41
N TYR A 50 15.74 -17.17 -3.85
CA TYR A 50 17.02 -16.62 -3.41
C TYR A 50 17.51 -17.47 -2.22
N GLY A 51 18.41 -18.44 -2.47
CA GLY A 51 18.86 -19.41 -1.49
C GLY A 51 18.20 -20.80 -1.53
N GLY A 52 17.35 -21.11 -2.52
CA GLY A 52 16.93 -22.48 -2.85
C GLY A 52 15.91 -23.18 -1.93
N GLN A 53 15.23 -22.47 -1.02
CA GLN A 53 14.16 -23.05 -0.20
C GLN A 53 12.77 -22.62 -0.69
N HIS A 54 12.00 -23.56 -1.22
CA HIS A 54 10.56 -23.38 -1.43
C HIS A 54 9.82 -23.60 -0.11
N THR A 55 8.96 -22.65 0.26
CA THR A 55 8.03 -22.81 1.39
C THR A 55 6.62 -22.49 0.91
N SER A 56 5.71 -23.47 0.98
CA SER A 56 4.32 -23.36 0.49
C SER A 56 3.44 -22.37 1.25
N ASN A 57 3.92 -21.82 2.38
CA ASN A 57 3.20 -20.83 3.19
C ASN A 57 3.51 -19.36 2.80
N SER A 58 4.34 -19.12 1.78
CA SER A 58 4.72 -17.75 1.39
C SER A 58 3.55 -16.91 0.86
N ASP A 59 2.56 -17.57 0.24
CA ASP A 59 1.49 -16.87 -0.49
C ASP A 59 0.45 -16.28 0.46
N HIS A 60 0.13 -16.96 1.57
CA HIS A 60 -0.83 -16.44 2.55
C HIS A 60 -0.31 -15.18 3.23
N ASN A 61 0.97 -15.20 3.65
CA ASN A 61 1.59 -14.05 4.29
C ASN A 61 1.65 -12.85 3.34
N MET A 62 1.97 -13.04 2.04
CA MET A 62 2.07 -11.92 1.09
C MET A 62 0.80 -11.07 1.01
N HIS A 63 -0.38 -11.68 1.08
CA HIS A 63 -1.64 -10.94 1.01
C HIS A 63 -1.87 -10.08 2.25
N GLU A 64 -1.53 -10.60 3.43
CA GLU A 64 -1.65 -9.90 4.72
C GLU A 64 -0.67 -8.72 4.77
N GLU A 65 0.61 -8.96 4.49
CA GLU A 65 1.63 -7.90 4.56
C GLU A 65 1.36 -6.75 3.57
N LEU A 66 0.86 -7.06 2.37
CA LEU A 66 0.48 -6.03 1.41
C LEU A 66 -0.76 -5.25 1.87
N ALA A 67 -1.70 -5.91 2.56
CA ALA A 67 -2.85 -5.25 3.14
C ALA A 67 -2.43 -4.32 4.30
N ASP A 68 -1.48 -4.73 5.13
CA ASP A 68 -0.96 -3.94 6.24
C ASP A 68 -0.20 -2.70 5.75
N VAL A 69 0.68 -2.86 4.75
CA VAL A 69 1.32 -1.72 4.07
C VAL A 69 0.27 -0.75 3.51
N PHE A 70 -0.77 -1.27 2.86
CA PHE A 70 -1.81 -0.43 2.28
C PHE A 70 -2.65 0.30 3.35
N TYR A 71 -3.01 -0.39 4.44
CA TYR A 71 -3.69 0.20 5.59
C TYR A 71 -2.86 1.33 6.20
N LEU A 72 -1.56 1.10 6.43
CA LEU A 72 -0.67 2.10 7.00
C LEU A 72 -0.45 3.28 6.06
N LEU A 73 -0.44 3.07 4.74
CA LEU A 73 -0.41 4.15 3.76
C LEU A 73 -1.68 5.02 3.83
N LEU A 74 -2.87 4.42 3.93
CA LEU A 74 -4.13 5.16 4.10
C LEU A 74 -4.14 5.93 5.41
N LYS A 75 -3.69 5.30 6.51
CA LYS A 75 -3.57 5.94 7.83
C LYS A 75 -2.59 7.12 7.78
N LEU A 76 -1.44 6.97 7.12
CA LEU A 76 -0.45 8.03 6.95
C LEU A 76 -0.98 9.20 6.11
N ALA A 77 -1.72 8.90 5.03
CA ALA A 77 -2.36 9.93 4.21
C ALA A 77 -3.37 10.75 5.02
N ASN A 78 -4.16 10.09 5.88
CA ASN A 78 -5.08 10.78 6.79
C ASN A 78 -4.35 11.66 7.81
N GLU A 79 -3.30 11.15 8.45
CA GLU A 79 -2.51 11.92 9.43
C GLU A 79 -1.77 13.11 8.79
N SER A 80 -1.44 12.99 7.50
CA SER A 80 -0.72 14.02 6.73
C SER A 80 -1.64 14.98 5.96
N ASP A 81 -2.97 14.87 6.12
CA ASP A 81 -3.98 15.63 5.39
C ASP A 81 -3.84 15.57 3.85
N VAL A 82 -3.62 14.36 3.31
CA VAL A 82 -3.44 14.10 1.88
C VAL A 82 -4.67 13.39 1.31
N ASP A 83 -5.31 13.97 0.28
CA ASP A 83 -6.24 13.23 -0.60
C ASP A 83 -5.43 12.27 -1.49
N LEU A 84 -5.40 10.99 -1.10
CA LEU A 84 -4.59 10.00 -1.79
C LEU A 84 -5.11 9.70 -3.19
N ALA A 85 -6.42 9.83 -3.43
CA ALA A 85 -7.01 9.62 -4.75
C ALA A 85 -6.60 10.73 -5.71
N GLU A 86 -6.67 11.99 -5.28
CA GLU A 86 -6.19 13.11 -6.09
C GLU A 86 -4.68 13.02 -6.35
N ALA A 87 -3.88 12.71 -5.31
CA ALA A 87 -2.43 12.55 -5.43
C ALA A 87 -2.07 11.43 -6.43
N PHE A 88 -2.76 10.29 -6.37
CA PHE A 88 -2.58 9.18 -7.30
C PHE A 88 -2.94 9.57 -8.74
N SER A 89 -4.10 10.21 -8.94
CA SER A 89 -4.53 10.69 -10.28
C SER A 89 -3.50 11.62 -10.91
N LYS A 90 -3.01 12.63 -10.16
CA LYS A 90 -1.96 13.55 -10.62
C LYS A 90 -0.66 12.83 -10.95
N LYS A 91 -0.27 11.85 -10.13
CA LYS A 91 0.93 11.02 -10.38
C LYS A 91 0.78 10.22 -11.67
N MET A 92 -0.36 9.62 -11.92
CA MET A 92 -0.61 8.84 -13.13
C MET A 92 -0.61 9.72 -14.38
N GLU A 93 -1.24 10.90 -14.34
CA GLU A 93 -1.19 11.87 -15.44
C GLU A 93 0.27 12.26 -15.78
N LYS A 94 1.07 12.58 -14.77
CA LYS A 94 2.50 12.90 -14.93
C LYS A 94 3.28 11.72 -15.52
N ASN A 95 3.00 10.50 -15.05
CA ASN A 95 3.66 9.29 -15.53
C ASN A 95 3.28 8.98 -16.99
N SER A 96 2.02 9.12 -17.38
CA SER A 96 1.56 8.91 -18.76
C SER A 96 2.21 9.89 -19.74
N ARG A 97 2.42 11.14 -19.32
CA ARG A 97 3.17 12.13 -20.13
C ARG A 97 4.65 11.79 -20.25
N ARG A 98 5.26 11.30 -19.16
CA ARG A 98 6.69 10.97 -19.12
C ARG A 98 7.02 9.67 -19.86
N PHE A 99 6.09 8.71 -19.83
CA PHE A 99 6.25 7.36 -20.38
C PHE A 99 5.07 7.02 -21.29
N PRO A 100 4.96 7.64 -22.48
CA PRO A 100 3.90 7.31 -23.41
C PRO A 100 4.03 5.84 -23.87
N PRO A 101 2.91 5.16 -24.15
CA PRO A 101 2.95 3.81 -24.70
C PRO A 101 3.72 3.82 -26.02
N LYS A 102 4.50 2.75 -26.28
CA LYS A 102 5.09 2.56 -27.61
C LYS A 102 3.96 2.47 -28.62
N ALA A 103 4.11 3.15 -29.76
CA ALA A 103 3.21 2.95 -30.89
C ALA A 103 3.14 1.45 -31.18
N LYS A 104 1.92 0.91 -31.32
CA LYS A 104 1.76 -0.45 -31.81
C LYS A 104 2.38 -0.47 -33.21
N SER A 105 3.39 -1.30 -33.41
CA SER A 105 3.85 -1.66 -34.75
C SER A 105 2.74 -2.50 -35.38
N ASP A 106 2.15 -1.99 -36.46
CA ASP A 106 1.20 -2.71 -37.31
C ASP A 106 1.85 -3.96 -37.95
#